data_AF-A0A929C7M9-F1
#
_entry.id   AF-A0A929C7M9-F1
#
_cell.length_a   1.000
_cell.length_b   1.000
_cell.length_c   1.000
_cell.angle_alpha   90.00
_cell.angle_beta   90.00
_cell.angle_gamma   90.00
#
_symmetry.space_group_name_H-M   'P 1'
#
loop_
_entity.id
_entity.type
_entity.pdbx_description
1 polymer ?
#
loop_
_entity_poly.entity_id
_entity_poly.type
_entity_poly.pdbx_seq_one_letter_code
_entity_poly.pdbx_strand_id
1 'polypeptide(L)'
;RLKPKPKIPPHVIALDALEKLRINKLWQSGKIKEYHTEITDIIRVYIHERFGIDAMEMTTDEILASFNKKNDEVDDGLKNKLKQTLMLADLVKFAKEKPLPLENDKSLNNSIDFVKETIRKIENNTEGNNRETERRRD
;
A
#
# COMPACT_ATOMS: atom_id res chain seq x y z
N ARG A 1 32.73 3.33 -15.43
CA ARG A 1 31.26 3.12 -15.36
C ARG A 1 30.86 2.98 -13.89
N LEU A 2 30.14 3.96 -13.33
CA LEU A 2 29.56 3.83 -11.99
C LEU A 2 28.44 2.78 -12.07
N LYS A 3 28.53 1.72 -11.26
CA LYS A 3 27.43 0.76 -11.12
C LYS A 3 26.26 1.52 -10.49
N PRO A 4 25.03 1.46 -11.05
CA PRO A 4 23.89 2.08 -10.40
C PRO A 4 23.72 1.45 -9.01
N LYS A 5 23.53 2.30 -7.99
CA LYS A 5 23.23 1.80 -6.64
C LYS A 5 21.96 0.95 -6.73
N PRO A 6 21.91 -0.21 -6.04
CA PRO A 6 20.68 -1.00 -5.99
C PRO A 6 19.55 -0.11 -5.46
N LYS A 7 18.44 -0.01 -6.19
CA LYS A 7 17.24 0.65 -5.68
C LYS A 7 16.75 -0.12 -4.46
N ILE A 8 16.46 0.59 -3.37
CA ILE A 8 15.84 -0.02 -2.18
C ILE A 8 14.45 -0.55 -2.61
N PRO A 9 14.06 -1.76 -2.20
CA PRO A 9 12.75 -2.31 -2.58
C PRO A 9 11.59 -1.40 -2.13
N PRO A 10 10.54 -1.22 -2.96
CA PRO A 10 9.44 -0.29 -2.66
C PRO A 10 8.74 -0.55 -1.32
N HIS A 11 8.55 -1.81 -0.95
CA HIS A 11 7.92 -2.17 0.31
C HIS A 11 8.76 -1.79 1.53
N VAL A 12 10.10 -1.82 1.44
CA VAL A 12 10.98 -1.41 2.53
C VAL A 12 10.81 0.08 2.79
N ILE A 13 10.77 0.90 1.73
CA ILE A 13 10.53 2.34 1.82
C ILE A 13 9.15 2.61 2.42
N ALA A 14 8.11 1.94 1.91
CA ALA A 14 6.74 2.15 2.37
C ALA A 14 6.56 1.75 3.84
N LEU A 15 7.10 0.59 4.27
CA LEU A 15 6.99 0.14 5.65
C LEU A 15 7.76 1.04 6.63
N ASP A 16 8.95 1.51 6.25
CA ASP A 16 9.71 2.47 7.06
C ASP A 16 8.96 3.80 7.19
N ALA A 17 8.36 4.30 6.10
CA ALA A 17 7.56 5.53 6.14
C ALA A 17 6.29 5.38 7.01
N LEU A 18 5.57 4.26 6.90
CA LEU A 18 4.39 3.98 7.73
C LEU A 18 4.77 3.85 9.21
N GLU A 19 5.93 3.25 9.51
CA GLU A 19 6.43 3.15 10.87
C GLU A 19 6.78 4.52 11.47
N LYS A 20 7.46 5.38 10.70
CA LYS A 20 7.73 6.76 11.11
C LYS A 20 6.44 7.53 11.38
N LEU A 21 5.46 7.39 10.50
CA LEU A 21 4.15 8.01 10.67
C LEU A 21 3.45 7.55 11.96
N ARG A 22 3.55 6.26 12.29
CA ARG A 22 3.05 5.70 13.56
C ARG A 22 3.68 6.39 14.77
N ILE A 23 5.00 6.55 14.75
CA ILE A 23 5.79 7.13 15.85
C ILE A 23 5.48 8.62 16.01
N ASN A 24 5.22 9.33 14.91
CA ASN A 24 4.93 10.77 14.91
C ASN A 24 3.60 11.13 15.60
N LYS A 25 2.69 10.16 15.80
CA LYS A 25 1.42 10.34 16.52
C LYS A 25 0.62 11.58 16.07
N LEU A 26 0.60 11.82 14.76
CA LEU A 26 0.03 13.04 14.18
C LEU A 26 -1.45 13.21 14.54
N TRP A 27 -2.28 12.17 14.39
CA TRP A 27 -3.71 12.26 14.68
C TRP A 27 -4.00 12.49 16.17
N GLN A 28 -3.17 11.94 17.06
CA GLN A 28 -3.28 12.18 18.51
C GLN A 28 -2.93 13.63 18.88
N SER A 29 -2.08 14.29 18.08
CA SER A 29 -1.77 15.72 18.22
C SER A 29 -2.79 16.65 17.53
N GLY A 30 -3.92 16.11 17.05
CA GLY A 30 -4.96 16.86 16.34
C GLY A 30 -4.67 17.08 14.85
N LYS A 31 -3.55 16.59 14.33
CA LYS A 31 -3.15 16.70 12.92
C LYS A 31 -3.74 15.58 12.06
N ILE A 32 -5.05 15.37 12.16
CA ILE A 32 -5.76 14.24 11.50
C ILE A 32 -5.65 14.32 9.97
N LYS A 33 -5.78 15.52 9.40
CA LYS A 33 -5.67 15.71 7.94
C LYS A 33 -4.26 15.39 7.41
N GLU A 34 -3.23 15.82 8.13
CA GLU A 34 -1.83 15.54 7.81
C GLU A 34 -1.57 14.03 7.85
N TYR A 35 -2.02 13.37 8.93
CA TYR A 35 -1.93 11.92 9.09
C TYR A 35 -2.52 11.14 7.90
N HIS A 36 -3.77 11.42 7.52
CA HIS A 36 -4.41 10.71 6.41
C HIS A 36 -3.80 11.06 5.05
N THR A 37 -3.30 12.29 4.88
CA THR A 37 -2.59 12.67 3.65
C THR A 37 -1.31 11.85 3.51
N GLU A 38 -0.49 11.77 4.56
CA GLU A 38 0.74 10.98 4.56
C GLU A 38 0.48 9.49 4.32
N ILE A 39 -0.56 8.90 4.94
CA ILE A 39 -0.93 7.50 4.64
C ILE A 39 -1.17 7.31 3.14
N THR A 40 -2.00 8.18 2.53
CA THR A 40 -2.35 8.03 1.13
C THR A 40 -1.16 8.24 0.20
N ASP A 41 -0.27 9.19 0.50
CA ASP A 41 0.90 9.46 -0.31
C ASP A 41 1.87 8.28 -0.30
N ILE A 42 2.13 7.71 0.90
CA ILE A 42 2.98 6.51 1.03
C ILE A 42 2.40 5.34 0.21
N ILE A 43 1.09 5.12 0.29
CA ILE A 43 0.44 4.02 -0.42
C ILE A 43 0.41 4.25 -1.94
N ARG A 44 0.18 5.48 -2.40
CA ARG A 44 0.20 5.81 -3.83
C ARG A 44 1.59 5.66 -4.43
N VAL A 45 2.63 6.14 -3.74
CA VAL A 45 4.03 5.93 -4.14
C VAL A 45 4.36 4.43 -4.16
N TYR A 46 3.94 3.68 -3.14
CA TYR A 46 4.14 2.23 -3.13
C TYR A 46 3.47 1.55 -4.33
N ILE A 47 2.22 1.91 -4.63
CA ILE A 47 1.48 1.34 -5.76
C ILE A 47 2.17 1.65 -7.09
N HIS A 48 2.66 2.89 -7.27
CA HIS A 48 3.42 3.28 -8.45
C HIS A 48 4.69 2.47 -8.61
N GLU A 49 5.55 2.46 -7.58
CA GLU A 49 6.85 1.78 -7.65
C GLU A 49 6.71 0.26 -7.74
N ARG A 50 5.65 -0.32 -7.16
CA ARG A 50 5.43 -1.78 -7.14
C ARG A 50 4.74 -2.30 -8.40
N PHE A 51 3.66 -1.65 -8.81
CA PHE A 51 2.77 -2.17 -9.85
C PHE A 51 2.85 -1.38 -11.17
N GLY A 52 3.59 -0.27 -11.20
CA GLY A 52 3.66 0.63 -12.36
C GLY A 52 2.34 1.36 -12.63
N ILE A 53 1.45 1.41 -11.64
CA ILE A 53 0.17 2.12 -11.72
C ILE A 53 0.40 3.57 -11.30
N ASP A 54 0.02 4.55 -12.11
CA ASP A 54 0.27 5.97 -11.83
C ASP A 54 -0.67 6.56 -10.76
N ALA A 55 -0.63 5.97 -9.56
CA ALA A 55 -1.57 6.22 -8.49
C ALA A 55 -1.49 7.64 -7.92
N MET A 56 -0.46 8.43 -8.23
CA MET A 56 -0.41 9.83 -7.82
C MET A 56 -1.42 10.70 -8.58
N GLU A 57 -1.65 10.38 -9.86
CA GLU A 57 -2.53 11.13 -10.77
C GLU A 57 -3.95 10.54 -10.85
N MET A 58 -4.24 9.49 -10.08
CA MET A 58 -5.50 8.75 -10.15
C MET A 58 -6.42 9.07 -8.97
N THR A 59 -7.72 9.06 -9.21
CA THR A 59 -8.73 9.05 -8.15
C THR A 59 -8.73 7.71 -7.38
N THR A 60 -9.32 7.71 -6.18
CA THR A 60 -9.47 6.49 -5.37
C THR A 60 -10.18 5.36 -6.15
N ASP A 61 -11.25 5.69 -6.89
CA ASP A 61 -11.98 4.70 -7.68
C ASP A 61 -11.16 4.15 -8.85
N GLU A 62 -10.39 4.99 -9.55
CA GLU A 62 -9.50 4.56 -10.62
C GLU A 62 -8.39 3.64 -10.09
N ILE A 63 -7.79 3.97 -8.94
CA ILE A 63 -6.79 3.11 -8.29
C ILE A 63 -7.41 1.75 -8.00
N LEU A 64 -8.59 1.71 -7.39
CA LEU A 64 -9.27 0.44 -7.09
C LEU A 64 -9.63 -0.33 -8.36
N ALA A 65 -10.04 0.35 -9.43
CA ALA A 65 -10.37 -0.26 -10.71
C ALA A 65 -9.14 -0.85 -11.43
N SER A 66 -7.94 -0.29 -11.23
CA SER A 66 -6.71 -0.79 -11.83
C SER A 66 -6.36 -2.22 -11.39
N PHE A 67 -6.76 -2.62 -10.18
CA PHE A 67 -6.56 -3.96 -9.65
C PHE A 67 -7.59 -5.00 -10.16
N ASN A 68 -8.68 -4.59 -10.80
CA ASN A 68 -9.75 -5.51 -11.25
C ASN A 68 -9.41 -6.38 -12.46
N LYS A 69 -8.44 -5.97 -13.28
CA LYS A 69 -8.28 -6.57 -14.61
C LYS A 69 -7.19 -7.65 -14.71
N LYS A 70 -6.18 -7.68 -13.83
CA LYS A 70 -4.95 -8.47 -14.08
C LYS A 70 -4.10 -8.90 -12.87
N ASN A 71 -4.47 -8.66 -11.61
CA ASN A 71 -3.56 -8.87 -10.48
C ASN A 71 -4.03 -9.94 -9.48
N ASP A 72 -3.52 -11.17 -9.61
CA ASP A 72 -3.65 -12.24 -8.58
C ASP A 72 -2.97 -11.84 -7.25
N GLU A 73 -2.12 -10.82 -7.28
CA GLU A 73 -1.43 -10.25 -6.12
C GLU A 73 -2.36 -9.49 -5.17
N VAL A 74 -3.48 -8.94 -5.65
CA VAL A 74 -4.42 -8.14 -4.84
C VAL A 74 -5.79 -8.79 -4.88
N ASP A 75 -6.11 -9.56 -3.85
CA ASP A 75 -7.46 -10.14 -3.70
C ASP A 75 -8.47 -9.12 -3.20
N ASP A 76 -9.75 -9.52 -3.18
CA ASP A 76 -10.86 -8.67 -2.73
C ASP A 76 -10.70 -8.20 -1.28
N GLY A 77 -10.07 -9.00 -0.42
CA GLY A 77 -9.79 -8.64 0.97
C GLY A 77 -8.81 -7.47 1.06
N LEU A 78 -7.68 -7.58 0.36
CA LEU A 78 -6.69 -6.51 0.27
C LEU A 78 -7.21 -5.26 -0.41
N LYS A 79 -7.99 -5.45 -1.48
CA LYS A 79 -8.65 -4.36 -2.17
C LYS A 79 -9.63 -3.63 -1.25
N ASN A 80 -10.37 -4.35 -0.41
CA ASN A 80 -11.28 -3.74 0.57
C ASN A 80 -10.52 -2.97 1.67
N LYS A 81 -9.38 -3.49 2.15
CA LYS A 81 -8.50 -2.76 3.08
C LYS A 81 -8.02 -1.44 2.47
N LEU A 82 -7.52 -1.50 1.23
CA LEU A 82 -7.07 -0.32 0.47
C LEU A 82 -8.22 0.69 0.29
N LYS A 83 -9.40 0.21 -0.12
CA LYS A 83 -10.61 1.04 -0.29
C LYS A 83 -10.97 1.78 0.99
N GLN A 84 -11.03 1.07 2.13
CA GLN A 84 -11.36 1.68 3.41
C GLN A 84 -10.40 2.81 3.78
N THR A 85 -9.10 2.60 3.57
CA THR A 85 -8.08 3.62 3.84
C THR A 85 -8.25 4.84 2.94
N LEU A 86 -8.31 4.65 1.61
CA LEU A 86 -8.36 5.75 0.66
C LEU A 86 -9.67 6.56 0.78
N MET A 87 -10.81 5.89 0.96
CA MET A 87 -12.09 6.57 1.11
C MET A 87 -12.17 7.38 2.41
N LEU A 88 -11.67 6.84 3.54
CA LEU A 88 -11.66 7.58 4.79
C LEU A 88 -10.76 8.81 4.70
N ALA A 89 -9.60 8.68 4.05
CA ALA A 89 -8.70 9.81 3.82
C ALA A 89 -9.36 10.91 2.96
N ASP A 90 -10.11 10.55 1.92
CA ASP A 90 -10.86 11.51 1.10
C ASP A 90 -11.93 12.24 1.93
N LEU A 91 -12.68 11.52 2.78
CA LEU A 91 -13.65 12.13 3.70
C LEU A 91 -12.97 13.10 4.68
N VAL A 92 -11.81 12.75 5.24
CA VAL A 92 -11.04 13.64 6.12
C VAL A 92 -10.56 14.89 5.36
N LYS A 93 -10.02 14.71 4.16
CA LYS A 93 -9.38 15.80 3.38
C LYS A 93 -10.40 16.80 2.84
N PHE A 94 -11.55 16.31 2.40
CA PHE A 94 -12.53 17.09 1.64
C PHE A 94 -13.85 17.32 2.39
N ALA A 95 -14.31 16.35 3.19
CA ALA A 95 -15.57 16.45 3.95
C ALA A 95 -15.37 16.86 5.43
N LYS A 96 -14.12 17.08 5.88
CA LYS A 96 -13.76 17.43 7.28
C LYS A 96 -14.22 16.39 8.29
N GLU A 97 -14.31 15.13 7.87
CA GLU A 97 -14.63 14.00 8.73
C GLU A 97 -13.63 13.90 9.90
N LYS A 98 -14.10 13.45 11.07
CA LYS A 98 -13.28 13.27 12.27
C LYS A 98 -13.33 11.79 12.68
N PRO A 99 -12.44 10.95 12.13
CA PRO A 99 -12.46 9.53 12.39
C PRO A 99 -12.17 9.23 13.86
N LEU A 100 -12.80 8.19 14.38
CA LEU A 100 -12.54 7.66 15.70
C LEU A 100 -11.09 7.14 15.80
N PRO A 101 -10.51 7.08 17.01
CA PRO A 101 -9.17 6.52 17.23
C PRO A 101 -8.96 5.16 16.53
N LEU A 102 -9.94 4.27 16.66
CA LEU A 102 -9.90 2.95 16.03
C LEU A 102 -9.85 3.01 14.50
N GLU A 103 -10.52 3.98 13.87
CA GLU A 103 -10.51 4.15 12.42
C GLU A 103 -9.17 4.71 11.91
N ASN A 104 -8.54 5.60 12.69
CA ASN A 104 -7.19 6.09 12.42
C ASN A 104 -6.16 4.96 12.50
N ASP A 105 -6.23 4.13 13.55
CA ASP A 105 -5.35 2.97 13.69
C ASP A 105 -5.62 1.92 12.60
N LYS A 106 -6.89 1.68 12.28
CA LYS A 106 -7.28 0.74 11.21
C LYS A 106 -6.75 1.19 9.85
N SER A 107 -6.75 2.49 9.55
CA SER A 107 -6.21 3.01 8.27
C SER A 107 -4.73 2.72 8.10
N LEU A 108 -3.94 2.91 9.16
CA LEU A 108 -2.52 2.58 9.17
C LEU A 108 -2.29 1.07 9.06
N ASN A 109 -3.01 0.28 9.85
CA ASN A 109 -2.87 -1.18 9.84
C ASN A 109 -3.27 -1.77 8.48
N ASN A 110 -4.38 -1.31 7.88
CA ASN A 110 -4.78 -1.69 6.54
C ASN A 110 -3.69 -1.37 5.50
N SER A 111 -3.02 -0.23 5.65
CA SER A 111 -1.93 0.20 4.76
C SER A 111 -0.68 -0.69 4.90
N ILE A 112 -0.31 -1.01 6.14
CA ILE A 112 0.80 -1.92 6.46
C ILE A 112 0.50 -3.32 5.91
N ASP A 113 -0.70 -3.83 6.14
CA ASP A 113 -1.16 -5.13 5.66
C ASP A 113 -1.12 -5.20 4.13
N PHE A 114 -1.63 -4.17 3.46
CA PHE A 114 -1.61 -4.08 2.00
C PHE A 114 -0.19 -4.20 1.45
N VAL A 115 0.77 -3.47 2.04
CA VAL A 115 2.18 -3.57 1.63
C VAL A 115 2.74 -4.97 1.92
N LYS A 116 2.53 -5.53 3.12
CA LYS A 116 3.11 -6.83 3.51
C LYS A 116 2.56 -8.01 2.70
N GLU A 117 1.26 -8.05 2.50
CA GLU A 117 0.61 -9.19 1.84
C GLU A 117 0.89 -9.22 0.34
N THR A 118 1.02 -8.04 -0.29
CA THR A 118 1.41 -7.95 -1.71
C THR A 118 2.89 -8.32 -1.96
N ILE A 119 3.73 -8.37 -0.92
CA ILE A 119 5.08 -8.95 -0.99
C ILE A 119 5.06 -10.47 -0.84
N ARG A 120 4.38 -10.99 0.21
CA ARG A 120 4.35 -12.44 0.50
C ARG A 120 3.81 -13.28 -0.66
N LYS A 121 2.82 -12.77 -1.39
CA LYS A 121 2.29 -13.47 -2.56
C LYS A 121 3.32 -13.67 -3.67
N ILE A 122 4.32 -12.78 -3.81
CA ILE A 122 5.41 -12.99 -4.79
C ILE A 122 6.41 -14.03 -4.31
N GLU A 123 6.81 -14.03 -3.04
CA GLU A 123 7.72 -15.07 -2.53
C GLU A 123 7.11 -16.47 -2.76
N ASN A 124 5.82 -16.61 -2.44
CA ASN A 124 5.09 -17.86 -2.68
C ASN A 124 4.92 -18.21 -4.17
N ASN A 125 4.63 -17.23 -5.04
CA ASN A 125 4.51 -17.46 -6.49
C ASN A 125 5.86 -17.74 -7.17
N THR A 126 6.94 -17.14 -6.68
CA THR A 126 8.31 -17.34 -7.21
C THR A 126 8.83 -18.73 -6.82
N GLU A 127 8.58 -19.18 -5.58
CA GLU A 127 8.92 -20.53 -5.14
C GLU A 127 8.09 -21.61 -5.84
N GLY A 128 6.80 -21.36 -6.10
CA GLY A 128 5.92 -22.28 -6.83
C GLY A 128 6.38 -22.53 -8.26
N ASN A 129 6.74 -21.48 -9.00
CA ASN A 129 7.23 -21.59 -10.38
C ASN A 129 8.59 -22.29 -10.51
N ASN A 130 9.50 -22.11 -9.55
CA ASN A 130 10.81 -22.78 -9.58
C ASN A 130 10.70 -24.30 -9.35
N ARG A 131 9.81 -24.75 -8.45
CA ARG A 131 9.60 -26.20 -8.18
C ARG A 131 8.93 -26.95 -9.34
N GLU A 132 8.23 -26.24 -10.24
CA GLU A 132 7.61 -26.83 -11.42
C GLU A 132 8.57 -26.89 -12.63
N THR A 133 9.52 -25.95 -12.72
CA THR A 133 10.58 -25.98 -13.75
C THR A 133 11.72 -26.96 -13.45
N GLU A 134 11.90 -27.37 -12.19
CA GLU A 134 12.80 -28.47 -11.83
C GLU A 134 12.17 -29.85 -12.12
N ARG A 135 10.87 -30.04 -11.84
CA ARG A 135 10.16 -31.31 -12.10
C ARG A 135 9.91 -31.65 -13.58
N ARG A 136 10.07 -30.70 -14.50
CA ARG A 136 9.96 -30.93 -15.96
C ARG A 136 11.32 -31.18 -16.64
N ARG A 137 12.41 -31.20 -15.87
CA ARG A 137 13.78 -31.45 -16.35
C ARG A 137 14.32 -32.84 -15.97
N ASP A 138 13.52 -33.63 -15.25
CA ASP A 138 13.72 -35.06 -14.98
C ASP A 138 12.74 -35.91 -15.83
#